data_AF-A0A3R9V843-F1
#
_entry.id   AF-A0A3R9V843-F1
#
_cell.length_a   1.000
_cell.length_b   1.000
_cell.length_c   1.000
_cell.angle_alpha   90.00
_cell.angle_beta   90.00
_cell.angle_gamma   90.00
#
_symmetry.space_group_name_H-M   'P 1'
#
loop_
_entity.id
_entity.type
_entity.pdbx_description
1 polymer ?
#
loop_
_entity_poly.entity_id
_entity_poly.type
_entity_poly.pdbx_seq_one_letter_code
_entity_poly.pdbx_strand_id
1 'polypeptide(L)'
;MVPEAPFGRCRNPAGRGGRCESRIMLPLSGQHGGGHGVTELARVPGVSAQVERGEIPEVVELGNVLKALFTKLELSQRQFAKRIGLDPSAVSRYFSGKKLPPKHFVKQLVEVVEDEHGAPVTVEVKETLHATWLVALKECDPAEHRLEVLRADLARSRRETERANRTVEALHRMLEEKEAQLQENADGLARLQLDWSAERTGVAAELEALRADLRDAQRHREAAEERSRELKERVLRLEEELAGRTAVGPLPLYALKGQLLAMWEDGDFSAAARDLTEAAWARPPEEVLDLADWLVAEGHEAQLAPFVMDVGRLRPDEEVVRIALDVFARKEWPLSVRHRLSDWFEAGLTPRMGDYGALARFVRGLGKGAGSRELSDRLVGATLRHATEPSAVVLLITQVPGTGRLPFTARALGRTRRRETRFVLEVAAGLFEAGLVQIADDVLTEALRYVSYRNGSVEAALRSLDGHVRVEVFTCVAQAGQGLRSRFAKLLYEGPDPALLDELVDRWTPEALDEVGLHYGTSAGLGRYLAARRR
;
A
#
# COMPACT_ATOMS: atom_id res chain seq x y z
N MET A 1 54.64 -7.64 27.10
CA MET A 1 55.50 -6.49 27.43
C MET A 1 56.05 -5.91 26.14
N VAL A 2 55.33 -4.94 25.57
CA VAL A 2 55.75 -3.99 24.53
C VAL A 2 54.93 -2.73 24.83
N PRO A 3 55.54 -1.53 24.88
CA PRO A 3 54.95 -0.40 25.61
C PRO A 3 53.95 0.40 24.78
N GLU A 4 52.92 0.85 25.49
CA GLU A 4 51.99 1.90 25.11
C GLU A 4 52.71 3.26 25.02
N ALA A 5 52.36 4.05 24.02
CA ALA A 5 52.52 5.50 24.06
C ALA A 5 51.34 6.19 23.34
N PRO A 6 50.93 7.40 23.78
CA PRO A 6 49.57 7.88 23.62
C PRO A 6 49.48 9.01 22.57
N PHE A 7 48.46 8.98 21.71
CA PHE A 7 48.15 10.11 20.84
C PHE A 7 46.83 10.79 21.23
N GLY A 8 47.00 11.86 22.00
CA GLY A 8 46.59 13.22 21.64
C GLY A 8 45.23 13.42 20.96
N ARG A 9 44.29 13.98 21.73
CA ARG A 9 43.12 14.69 21.23
C ARG A 9 43.54 15.90 20.38
N CYS A 10 43.07 15.97 19.15
CA CYS A 10 42.86 17.24 18.45
C CYS A 10 41.37 17.44 18.25
N ARG A 11 40.79 18.32 19.08
CA ARG A 11 39.61 19.10 18.70
C ARG A 11 40.03 19.99 17.53
N ASN A 12 39.24 20.02 16.47
CA ASN A 12 39.21 21.20 15.60
C ASN A 12 37.76 21.59 15.28
N PRO A 13 37.45 22.90 15.26
CA PRO A 13 36.11 23.44 15.11
C PRO A 13 35.81 23.87 13.66
N ALA A 14 34.55 24.21 13.41
CA ALA A 14 34.07 25.09 12.34
C ALA A 14 34.18 24.59 10.89
N GLY A 15 33.12 23.93 10.42
CA GLY A 15 32.78 23.86 8.99
C GLY A 15 31.74 24.91 8.64
N ARG A 16 32.14 26.17 8.44
CA ARG A 16 31.35 27.15 7.68
C ARG A 16 31.49 26.82 6.21
N GLY A 17 30.41 26.35 5.58
CA GLY A 17 30.32 26.24 4.12
C GLY A 17 30.27 27.64 3.51
N GLY A 18 31.43 28.14 3.10
CA GLY A 18 31.55 29.34 2.28
C GLY A 18 31.02 29.08 0.87
N ARG A 19 30.07 29.91 0.42
CA ARG A 19 29.75 30.05 -1.00
C ARG A 19 30.98 30.65 -1.70
N CYS A 20 31.65 29.85 -2.52
CA CYS A 20 32.58 30.34 -3.51
C CYS A 20 31.76 30.89 -4.69
N GLU A 21 31.55 32.20 -4.70
CA GLU A 21 31.16 32.94 -5.91
C GLU A 21 32.35 32.95 -6.88
N SER A 22 32.40 32.00 -7.80
CA SER A 22 33.25 32.07 -8.98
C SER A 22 32.65 33.08 -9.95
N ARG A 23 32.96 34.35 -9.68
CA ARG A 23 32.73 35.51 -10.54
C ARG A 23 33.63 35.40 -11.77
N ILE A 24 33.12 34.79 -12.83
CA ILE A 24 33.75 34.83 -14.15
C ILE A 24 33.59 36.26 -14.68
N MET A 25 34.68 37.03 -14.61
CA MET A 25 34.85 38.28 -15.34
C MET A 25 34.94 37.97 -16.83
N LEU A 26 33.95 38.43 -17.60
CA LEU A 26 34.07 38.62 -19.04
C LEU A 26 34.29 40.11 -19.35
N PRO A 27 35.10 40.42 -20.37
CA PRO A 27 35.66 41.74 -20.56
C PRO A 27 34.65 42.73 -21.16
N LEU A 28 34.71 43.95 -20.62
CA LEU A 28 34.28 45.19 -21.23
C LEU A 28 34.96 45.35 -22.61
N SER A 29 34.18 45.57 -23.68
CA SER A 29 34.59 46.27 -24.91
C SER A 29 33.41 46.45 -25.87
N GLY A 30 33.21 47.68 -26.37
CA GLY A 30 32.24 48.03 -27.42
C GLY A 30 31.33 49.19 -27.04
N GLN A 31 31.86 50.38 -26.72
CA GLN A 31 32.13 51.47 -27.68
C GLN A 31 30.95 51.86 -28.61
N HIS A 32 30.48 53.09 -28.37
CA HIS A 32 30.17 54.16 -29.34
C HIS A 32 28.80 54.23 -30.02
N GLY A 33 28.26 55.46 -29.96
CA GLY A 33 27.09 55.98 -30.68
C GLY A 33 26.08 56.59 -29.70
N GLY A 34 26.22 57.80 -29.16
CA GLY A 34 26.73 58.98 -29.83
C GLY A 34 25.72 59.45 -30.89
N GLY A 35 24.63 60.09 -30.45
CA GLY A 35 23.54 60.49 -31.34
C GLY A 35 22.62 61.54 -30.72
N HIS A 36 23.20 62.67 -30.30
CA HIS A 36 22.45 63.93 -30.21
C HIS A 36 21.83 64.23 -31.58
N GLY A 37 20.52 64.40 -31.60
CA GLY A 37 19.76 64.77 -32.78
C GLY A 37 18.37 65.22 -32.37
N VAL A 38 18.29 66.26 -31.55
CA VAL A 38 17.05 67.04 -31.41
C VAL A 38 16.89 67.80 -32.73
N THR A 39 16.25 67.17 -33.70
CA THR A 39 15.82 67.85 -34.92
C THR A 39 14.61 68.71 -34.57
N GLU A 40 14.91 69.96 -34.23
CA GLU A 40 13.97 71.06 -34.18
C GLU A 40 13.42 71.28 -35.60
N LEU A 41 12.34 70.56 -35.92
CA LEU A 41 11.54 70.80 -37.12
C LEU A 41 10.76 72.10 -36.88
N ALA A 42 11.30 73.18 -37.45
CA ALA A 42 10.63 74.45 -37.62
C ALA A 42 9.20 74.22 -38.16
N ARG A 43 8.20 74.49 -37.32
CA ARG A 43 6.81 74.66 -37.74
C ARG A 43 6.76 75.87 -38.66
N VAL A 44 6.78 75.64 -39.96
CA VAL A 44 6.29 76.61 -40.94
C VAL A 44 4.78 76.73 -40.71
N PRO A 45 4.24 77.89 -40.30
CA PRO A 45 2.81 78.12 -40.30
C PRO A 45 2.39 78.27 -41.76
N GLY A 46 2.19 77.13 -42.42
CA GLY A 46 1.55 77.07 -43.71
C GLY A 46 0.14 77.61 -43.57
N VAL A 47 -0.10 78.75 -44.22
CA VAL A 47 -1.43 79.27 -44.54
C VAL A 47 -2.07 78.27 -45.50
N SER A 48 -2.48 77.12 -44.98
CA SER A 48 -3.33 76.16 -45.68
C SER A 48 -4.70 76.81 -45.75
N ALA A 49 -4.92 77.46 -46.89
CA ALA A 49 -6.20 78.01 -47.29
C ALA A 49 -7.31 77.06 -46.83
N GLN A 50 -8.27 77.63 -46.11
CA GLN A 50 -9.55 77.03 -45.77
C GLN A 50 -10.30 76.74 -47.07
N VAL A 51 -9.89 75.70 -47.80
CA VAL A 51 -10.77 75.08 -48.77
C VAL A 51 -11.87 74.46 -47.91
N GLU A 52 -13.10 74.91 -48.09
CA GLU A 52 -14.26 74.31 -47.45
C GLU A 52 -14.36 72.87 -47.98
N ARG A 53 -13.82 71.89 -47.24
CA ARG A 53 -13.71 70.48 -47.65
C ARG A 53 -15.05 69.73 -47.56
N GLY A 54 -16.16 70.47 -47.61
CA GLY A 54 -17.53 69.93 -47.53
C GLY A 54 -17.99 69.19 -48.78
N GLU A 55 -17.17 69.11 -49.83
CA GLU A 55 -17.46 68.38 -51.07
C GLU A 55 -16.94 66.95 -51.08
N ILE A 56 -16.07 66.56 -50.12
CA ILE A 56 -15.51 65.20 -50.04
C ILE A 56 -16.49 64.30 -49.27
N PRO A 57 -17.11 63.29 -49.91
CA PRO A 57 -18.17 62.48 -49.31
C PRO A 57 -17.72 61.74 -48.04
N GLU A 58 -16.45 61.33 -47.98
CA GLU A 58 -15.85 60.61 -46.85
C GLU A 58 -15.78 61.48 -45.57
N VAL A 59 -15.60 62.81 -45.72
CA VAL A 59 -15.55 63.74 -44.57
C VAL A 59 -16.96 63.99 -44.01
N VAL A 60 -17.96 64.02 -44.89
CA VAL A 60 -19.38 64.14 -44.51
C VAL A 60 -19.85 62.88 -43.80
N GLU A 61 -19.45 61.70 -44.28
CA GLU A 61 -19.74 60.42 -43.63
C GLU A 61 -19.15 60.37 -42.21
N LEU A 62 -17.87 60.75 -42.05
CA LEU A 62 -17.25 60.87 -40.73
C LEU A 62 -18.01 61.83 -39.81
N GLY A 63 -18.42 63.00 -40.34
CA GLY A 63 -19.21 63.99 -39.60
C GLY A 63 -20.53 63.41 -39.10
N ASN A 64 -21.22 62.61 -39.93
CA ASN A 64 -22.47 61.94 -39.57
C ASN A 64 -22.27 60.88 -38.49
N VAL A 65 -21.22 60.05 -38.57
CA VAL A 65 -20.89 59.07 -37.53
C VAL A 65 -20.57 59.76 -36.20
N LEU A 66 -19.77 60.84 -36.22
CA LEU A 66 -19.45 61.64 -35.05
C LEU A 66 -20.71 62.29 -34.44
N LYS A 67 -21.60 62.79 -35.29
CA LYS A 67 -22.87 63.38 -34.86
C LYS A 67 -23.81 62.35 -34.26
N ALA A 68 -23.87 61.14 -34.81
CA ALA A 68 -24.65 60.04 -34.26
C ALA A 68 -24.15 59.63 -32.86
N LEU A 69 -22.83 59.56 -32.67
CA LEU A 69 -22.23 59.34 -31.35
C LEU A 69 -22.52 60.50 -30.39
N PHE A 70 -22.41 61.74 -30.85
CA PHE A 70 -22.66 62.93 -30.04
C PHE A 70 -24.13 63.07 -29.61
N THR A 71 -25.07 62.63 -30.44
CA THR A 71 -26.51 62.76 -30.15
C THR A 71 -26.90 61.92 -28.92
N LYS A 72 -26.17 60.85 -28.62
CA LYS A 72 -26.36 60.03 -27.42
C LYS A 72 -25.93 60.74 -26.13
N LEU A 73 -25.05 61.75 -26.21
CA LEU A 73 -24.54 62.45 -25.04
C LEU A 73 -25.53 63.45 -24.42
N GLU A 74 -26.63 63.81 -25.10
CA GLU A 74 -27.60 64.83 -24.67
C GLU A 74 -26.98 66.21 -24.32
N LEU A 75 -25.70 66.44 -24.66
CA LEU A 75 -24.99 67.71 -24.43
C LEU A 75 -25.17 68.66 -25.61
N SER A 76 -25.22 69.97 -25.33
CA SER A 76 -25.13 70.97 -26.40
C SER A 76 -23.70 71.05 -26.95
N GLN A 77 -23.55 71.32 -28.26
CA GLN A 77 -22.22 71.48 -28.90
C GLN A 77 -21.35 72.54 -28.19
N ARG A 78 -21.96 73.60 -27.62
CA ARG A 78 -21.27 74.64 -26.86
C ARG A 78 -20.73 74.13 -25.52
N GLN A 79 -21.50 73.30 -24.81
CA GLN A 79 -21.05 72.68 -23.56
C GLN A 79 -19.89 71.70 -23.82
N PHE A 80 -20.01 70.90 -24.87
CA PHE A 80 -18.96 69.97 -25.27
C PHE A 80 -17.67 70.71 -25.69
N ALA A 81 -17.80 71.75 -26.52
CA ALA A 81 -16.67 72.60 -26.92
C ALA A 81 -15.97 73.23 -25.70
N LYS A 82 -16.73 73.71 -24.71
CA LYS A 82 -16.21 74.25 -23.45
C LYS A 82 -15.47 73.18 -22.62
N ARG A 83 -15.97 71.95 -22.57
CA ARG A 83 -15.35 70.84 -21.82
C ARG A 83 -14.00 70.42 -22.42
N ILE A 84 -13.88 70.46 -23.75
CA ILE A 84 -12.65 70.10 -24.47
C ILE A 84 -11.70 71.31 -24.66
N GLY A 85 -12.17 72.53 -24.41
CA GLY A 85 -11.38 73.75 -24.60
C GLY A 85 -11.20 74.14 -26.08
N LEU A 86 -12.17 73.79 -26.93
CA LEU A 86 -12.19 74.13 -28.35
C LEU A 86 -13.23 75.20 -28.66
N ASP A 87 -13.02 75.93 -29.75
CA ASP A 87 -13.98 76.92 -30.25
C ASP A 87 -15.28 76.22 -30.73
N PRO A 88 -16.47 76.63 -30.25
CA PRO A 88 -17.75 76.06 -30.69
C PRO A 88 -17.94 76.07 -32.22
N SER A 89 -17.39 77.07 -32.93
CA SER A 89 -17.46 77.10 -34.39
C SER A 89 -16.60 76.04 -35.05
N ALA A 90 -15.46 75.66 -34.47
CA ALA A 90 -14.64 74.55 -34.96
C ALA A 90 -15.33 73.19 -34.77
N VAL A 91 -15.95 72.98 -33.61
CA VAL A 91 -16.71 71.76 -33.29
C VAL A 91 -17.90 71.60 -34.25
N SER A 92 -18.63 72.68 -34.50
CA SER A 92 -19.74 72.68 -35.47
C SER A 92 -19.26 72.35 -36.89
N ARG A 93 -18.09 72.87 -37.30
CA ARG A 93 -17.47 72.55 -38.61
C ARG A 93 -17.02 71.08 -38.70
N TYR A 94 -16.57 70.47 -37.62
CA TYR A 94 -16.22 69.04 -37.57
C TYR A 94 -17.46 68.14 -37.70
N PHE A 95 -18.54 68.43 -36.95
CA PHE A 95 -19.78 67.64 -37.03
C PHE A 95 -20.55 67.82 -38.34
N SER A 96 -20.37 68.96 -39.03
CA SER A 96 -20.98 69.20 -40.34
C SER A 96 -20.15 68.67 -41.52
N GLY A 97 -19.00 68.05 -41.26
CA GLY A 97 -18.10 67.56 -42.32
C GLY A 97 -17.40 68.66 -43.13
N LYS A 98 -17.48 69.94 -42.71
CA LYS A 98 -16.83 71.07 -43.40
C LYS A 98 -15.32 71.13 -43.15
N LYS A 99 -14.85 70.51 -42.07
CA LYS A 99 -13.43 70.43 -41.70
C LYS A 99 -13.14 69.05 -41.13
N LEU A 100 -11.97 68.49 -41.45
CA LEU A 100 -11.53 67.22 -40.88
C LEU A 100 -11.15 67.42 -39.40
N PRO A 101 -11.72 66.65 -38.47
CA PRO A 101 -11.35 66.73 -37.06
C PRO A 101 -9.94 66.15 -36.81
N PRO A 102 -9.13 66.78 -35.94
CA PRO A 102 -7.83 66.22 -35.56
C PRO A 102 -8.00 64.96 -34.70
N LYS A 103 -7.01 64.06 -34.72
CA LYS A 103 -7.06 62.77 -34.00
C LYS A 103 -7.38 62.92 -32.50
N HIS A 104 -6.83 63.95 -31.84
CA HIS A 104 -7.09 64.20 -30.42
C HIS A 104 -8.55 64.54 -30.14
N PHE A 105 -9.24 65.22 -31.06
CA PHE A 105 -10.66 65.56 -30.91
C PHE A 105 -11.53 64.30 -30.94
N VAL A 106 -11.26 63.39 -31.90
CA VAL A 106 -11.99 62.12 -32.00
C VAL A 106 -11.78 61.29 -30.73
N LYS A 107 -10.54 61.23 -30.22
CA LYS A 107 -10.22 60.54 -28.97
C LYS A 107 -10.97 61.14 -27.77
N GLN A 108 -10.94 62.46 -27.61
CA GLN A 108 -11.62 63.16 -26.53
C GLN A 108 -13.14 63.03 -26.59
N LEU A 109 -13.72 62.98 -27.80
CA LEU A 109 -15.15 62.71 -27.96
C LEU A 109 -15.49 61.31 -27.42
N VAL A 110 -14.72 60.29 -27.77
CA VAL A 110 -14.94 58.92 -27.27
C VAL A 110 -14.78 58.86 -25.75
N GLU A 111 -13.74 59.49 -25.19
CA GLU A 111 -13.53 59.56 -23.73
C GLU A 111 -14.72 60.21 -23.01
N VAL A 112 -15.23 61.34 -23.53
CA VAL A 112 -16.41 62.00 -22.95
C VAL A 112 -17.69 61.15 -23.10
N VAL A 113 -17.84 60.39 -24.19
CA VAL A 113 -18.95 59.44 -24.35
C VAL A 113 -18.89 58.34 -23.29
N GLU A 114 -17.70 57.78 -23.05
CA GLU A 114 -17.48 56.74 -22.05
C GLU A 114 -17.73 57.26 -20.63
N ASP A 115 -17.29 58.47 -20.33
CA ASP A 115 -17.49 59.11 -19.02
C ASP A 115 -18.97 59.35 -18.70
N GLU A 116 -19.75 59.88 -19.65
CA GLU A 116 -21.16 60.22 -19.42
C GLU A 116 -22.09 59.00 -19.41
N HIS A 117 -21.78 57.97 -20.20
CA HIS A 117 -22.59 56.75 -20.24
C HIS A 117 -22.15 55.71 -19.22
N GLY A 118 -20.99 55.88 -18.58
CA GLY A 118 -20.43 54.94 -17.59
C GLY A 118 -20.10 53.55 -18.14
N ALA A 119 -20.11 53.38 -19.47
CA ALA A 119 -19.83 52.13 -20.15
C ALA A 119 -18.78 52.35 -21.25
N PRO A 120 -17.78 51.46 -21.38
CA PRO A 120 -16.78 51.57 -22.43
C PRO A 120 -17.43 51.41 -23.80
N VAL A 121 -17.09 52.28 -24.74
CA VAL A 121 -17.51 52.17 -26.13
C VAL A 121 -16.90 50.89 -26.70
N THR A 122 -17.72 50.10 -27.39
CA THR A 122 -17.29 48.82 -27.97
C THR A 122 -16.09 49.04 -28.89
N VAL A 123 -15.15 48.08 -28.88
CA VAL A 123 -13.91 48.16 -29.67
C VAL A 123 -14.25 48.32 -31.16
N GLU A 124 -15.29 47.64 -31.63
CA GLU A 124 -15.80 47.73 -33.01
C GLU A 124 -16.20 49.17 -33.40
N VAL A 125 -16.85 49.92 -32.50
CA VAL A 125 -17.23 51.32 -32.77
C VAL A 125 -16.00 52.22 -32.80
N LYS A 126 -14.97 51.96 -31.97
CA LYS A 126 -13.70 52.70 -32.01
C LYS A 126 -12.91 52.40 -33.29
N GLU A 127 -12.90 51.15 -33.73
CA GLU A 127 -12.22 50.71 -34.96
C GLU A 127 -12.89 51.26 -36.21
N THR A 128 -14.22 51.17 -36.30
CA THR A 128 -14.99 51.77 -37.40
C THR A 128 -14.80 53.27 -37.47
N LEU A 129 -14.89 53.98 -36.33
CA LEU A 129 -14.64 55.42 -36.28
C LEU A 129 -13.23 55.80 -36.73
N HIS A 130 -12.22 55.02 -36.31
CA HIS A 130 -10.84 55.25 -36.71
C HIS A 130 -10.61 54.94 -38.20
N ALA A 131 -11.22 53.88 -38.74
CA ALA A 131 -11.16 53.52 -40.15
C ALA A 131 -11.81 54.60 -41.03
N THR A 132 -13.01 55.07 -40.69
CA THR A 132 -13.68 56.18 -41.41
C THR A 132 -12.85 57.46 -41.33
N TRP A 133 -12.21 57.73 -40.18
CA TRP A 133 -11.30 58.88 -40.05
C TRP A 133 -10.05 58.76 -40.94
N LEU A 134 -9.43 57.58 -41.02
CA LEU A 134 -8.27 57.35 -41.91
C LEU A 134 -8.63 57.50 -43.39
N VAL A 135 -9.80 56.99 -43.80
CA VAL A 135 -10.31 57.14 -45.17
C VAL A 135 -10.52 58.62 -45.50
N ALA A 136 -11.17 59.38 -44.62
CA ALA A 136 -11.36 60.82 -44.78
C ALA A 136 -10.03 61.60 -44.79
N LEU A 137 -9.05 61.18 -43.96
CA LEU A 137 -7.71 61.77 -43.92
C LEU A 137 -6.93 61.52 -45.23
N LYS A 138 -7.06 60.33 -45.81
CA LYS A 138 -6.39 59.95 -47.07
C LYS A 138 -6.75 60.88 -48.22
N GLU A 139 -8.03 61.20 -48.37
CA GLU A 139 -8.53 62.10 -49.43
C GLU A 139 -8.23 63.57 -49.13
N CYS A 140 -8.20 63.95 -47.84
CA CYS A 140 -7.93 65.33 -47.41
C CYS A 140 -6.45 65.74 -47.43
N ASP A 141 -5.57 64.85 -46.98
CA ASP A 141 -4.13 65.06 -46.85
C ASP A 141 -3.39 63.70 -46.91
N PRO A 142 -2.92 63.28 -48.10
CA PRO A 142 -2.26 62.01 -48.27
C PRO A 142 -0.90 61.93 -47.55
N ALA A 143 -0.26 63.06 -47.24
CA ALA A 143 1.01 63.08 -46.53
C ALA A 143 0.81 62.79 -45.03
N GLU A 144 -0.17 63.44 -44.40
CA GLU A 144 -0.52 63.17 -43.00
C GLU A 144 -1.08 61.74 -42.82
N HIS A 145 -1.87 61.25 -43.79
CA HIS A 145 -2.31 59.85 -43.80
C HIS A 145 -1.13 58.87 -43.76
N ARG A 146 -0.10 59.07 -44.60
CA ARG A 146 1.11 58.22 -44.60
C ARG A 146 1.84 58.27 -43.25
N LEU A 147 1.96 59.44 -42.64
CA LEU A 147 2.59 59.57 -41.32
C LEU A 147 1.81 58.83 -40.24
N GLU A 148 0.48 58.88 -40.26
CA GLU A 148 -0.35 58.15 -39.31
C GLU A 148 -0.29 56.63 -39.49
N VAL A 149 -0.25 56.14 -40.74
CA VAL A 149 -0.02 54.71 -41.03
C VAL A 149 1.34 54.28 -40.49
N LEU A 150 2.41 55.03 -40.77
CA LEU A 150 3.75 54.72 -40.27
C LEU A 150 3.83 54.75 -38.73
N ARG A 151 3.12 55.68 -38.08
CA ARG A 151 3.02 55.72 -36.61
C ARG A 151 2.27 54.49 -36.07
N ALA A 152 1.20 54.06 -36.74
CA ALA A 152 0.44 52.89 -36.37
C ALA A 152 1.27 51.60 -36.54
N ASP A 153 2.03 51.49 -37.63
CA ASP A 153 2.93 50.36 -37.89
C ASP A 153 4.10 50.33 -36.90
N LEU A 154 4.71 51.47 -36.58
CA LEU A 154 5.73 51.57 -35.53
C LEU A 154 5.18 51.13 -34.17
N ALA A 155 3.97 51.58 -33.81
CA ALA A 155 3.31 51.19 -32.58
C ALA A 155 2.93 49.70 -32.56
N ARG A 156 2.59 49.10 -33.72
CA ARG A 156 2.36 47.66 -33.86
C ARG A 156 3.67 46.89 -33.67
N SER A 157 4.72 47.25 -34.40
CA SER A 157 6.04 46.62 -34.32
C SER A 157 6.61 46.71 -32.91
N ARG A 158 6.51 47.86 -32.22
CA ARG A 158 6.92 47.98 -30.81
C ARG A 158 6.18 46.99 -29.91
N ARG A 159 4.85 46.91 -30.04
CA ARG A 159 4.04 45.95 -29.26
C ARG A 159 4.42 44.50 -29.57
N GLU A 160 4.75 44.18 -30.82
CA GLU A 160 5.23 42.85 -31.20
C GLU A 160 6.60 42.54 -30.61
N THR A 161 7.55 43.48 -30.65
CA THR A 161 8.87 43.32 -30.03
C THR A 161 8.77 43.17 -28.51
N GLU A 162 7.90 43.92 -27.85
CA GLU A 162 7.66 43.77 -26.41
C GLU A 162 7.06 42.41 -26.07
N ARG A 163 6.10 41.91 -26.88
CA ARG A 163 5.54 40.57 -26.70
C ARG A 163 6.61 39.50 -26.89
N ALA A 164 7.41 39.60 -27.95
CA ALA A 164 8.50 38.66 -28.22
C ALA A 164 9.53 38.67 -27.08
N ASN A 165 9.92 39.84 -26.58
CA ASN A 165 10.86 39.95 -25.46
C ASN A 165 10.31 39.32 -24.18
N ARG A 166 9.02 39.54 -23.85
CA ARG A 166 8.37 38.87 -22.72
C ARG A 166 8.36 37.35 -22.89
N THR A 167 8.14 36.85 -24.10
CA THR A 167 8.21 35.42 -24.40
C THR A 167 9.63 34.89 -24.25
N VAL A 168 10.65 35.60 -24.73
CA VAL A 168 12.07 35.21 -24.57
C VAL A 168 12.45 35.18 -23.09
N GLU A 169 12.08 36.20 -22.31
CA GLU A 169 12.31 36.23 -20.85
C GLU A 169 11.60 35.11 -20.11
N ALA A 170 10.39 34.74 -20.54
CA ALA A 170 9.67 33.60 -19.96
C ALA A 170 10.37 32.27 -20.29
N LEU A 171 10.81 32.10 -21.55
CA LEU A 171 11.55 30.91 -21.98
C LEU A 171 12.92 30.79 -21.29
N HIS A 172 13.64 31.89 -21.10
CA HIS A 172 14.90 31.90 -20.34
C HIS A 172 14.68 31.48 -18.88
N ARG A 173 13.65 32.03 -18.21
CA ARG A 173 13.31 31.60 -16.84
C ARG A 173 12.95 30.12 -16.76
N MET A 174 12.18 29.60 -17.72
CA MET A 174 11.87 28.18 -17.78
C MET A 174 13.12 27.32 -18.05
N LEU A 175 14.05 27.79 -18.87
CA LEU A 175 15.31 27.09 -19.13
C LEU A 175 16.18 27.03 -17.88
N GLU A 176 16.36 28.16 -17.19
CA GLU A 176 17.09 28.24 -15.92
C GLU A 176 16.49 27.32 -14.85
N GLU A 177 15.16 27.27 -14.75
CA GLU A 177 14.47 26.35 -13.84
C GLU A 177 14.73 24.88 -14.20
N LYS A 178 14.72 24.54 -15.50
CA LYS A 178 15.00 23.18 -15.97
C LYS A 178 16.46 22.77 -15.78
N GLU A 179 17.40 23.69 -15.99
CA GLU A 179 18.81 23.46 -15.73
C GLU A 179 19.07 23.23 -14.23
N ALA A 180 18.43 24.02 -13.36
CA ALA A 180 18.50 23.82 -11.92
C ALA A 180 17.92 22.44 -11.51
N GLN A 181 16.78 22.03 -12.08
CA GLN A 181 16.20 20.70 -11.85
C GLN A 181 17.12 19.57 -12.34
N LEU A 182 17.81 19.75 -13.48
CA LEU A 182 18.76 18.75 -13.98
C LEU A 182 19.98 18.62 -13.07
N GLN A 183 20.51 19.73 -12.55
CA GLN A 183 21.61 19.72 -11.60
C GLN A 183 21.23 19.04 -10.29
N GLU A 184 20.06 19.37 -9.73
CA GLU A 184 19.55 18.72 -8.52
C GLU A 184 19.38 17.21 -8.70
N ASN A 185 18.82 16.79 -9.85
CA ASN A 185 18.67 15.37 -10.17
C ASN A 185 20.03 14.67 -10.37
N ALA A 186 20.99 15.33 -11.02
CA ALA A 186 22.34 14.81 -11.20
C ALA A 186 23.05 14.62 -9.85
N ASP A 187 22.94 15.59 -8.94
CA ASP A 187 23.46 15.50 -7.58
C ASP A 187 22.76 14.38 -6.79
N GLY A 188 21.45 14.21 -6.95
CA GLY A 188 20.68 13.12 -6.37
C GLY A 188 21.15 11.74 -6.85
N LEU A 189 21.38 11.58 -8.15
CA LEU A 189 21.91 10.34 -8.74
C LEU A 189 23.33 10.04 -8.25
N ALA A 190 24.20 11.06 -8.16
CA ALA A 190 25.55 10.89 -7.65
C ALA A 190 25.55 10.42 -6.17
N ARG A 191 24.65 10.96 -5.34
CA ARG A 191 24.48 10.51 -3.94
C ARG A 191 23.99 9.06 -3.87
N LEU A 192 22.95 8.71 -4.63
CA LEU A 192 22.43 7.34 -4.66
C LEU A 192 23.50 6.33 -5.14
N GLN A 193 24.34 6.71 -6.09
CA GLN A 193 25.46 5.86 -6.54
C GLN A 193 26.50 5.65 -5.43
N LEU A 194 26.83 6.70 -4.66
CA LEU A 194 27.73 6.60 -3.52
C LEU A 194 27.15 5.72 -2.42
N ASP A 195 25.88 5.92 -2.06
CA ASP A 195 25.19 5.13 -1.04
C ASP A 195 25.12 3.65 -1.45
N TRP A 196 24.74 3.37 -2.70
CA TRP A 196 24.69 2.00 -3.22
C TRP A 196 26.07 1.34 -3.27
N SER A 197 27.12 2.11 -3.59
CA SER A 197 28.50 1.60 -3.53
C SER A 197 28.92 1.24 -2.10
N ALA A 198 28.54 2.06 -1.12
CA ALA A 198 28.81 1.82 0.29
C ALA A 198 28.05 0.58 0.80
N GLU A 199 26.76 0.46 0.51
CA GLU A 199 25.95 -0.71 0.84
C GLU A 199 26.53 -1.99 0.22
N ARG A 200 26.92 -1.94 -1.06
CA ARG A 200 27.52 -3.08 -1.74
C ARG A 200 28.84 -3.51 -1.09
N THR A 201 29.68 -2.56 -0.66
CA THR A 201 30.90 -2.89 0.09
C THR A 201 30.60 -3.45 1.48
N GLY A 202 29.57 -2.95 2.16
CA GLY A 202 29.11 -3.48 3.44
C GLY A 202 28.63 -4.93 3.33
N VAL A 203 27.71 -5.20 2.40
CA VAL A 203 27.19 -6.56 2.14
C VAL A 203 28.32 -7.51 1.72
N ALA A 204 29.27 -7.05 0.90
CA ALA A 204 30.43 -7.88 0.54
C ALA A 204 31.30 -8.24 1.75
N ALA A 205 31.53 -7.29 2.66
CA ALA A 205 32.27 -7.54 3.90
C ALA A 205 31.52 -8.50 4.84
N GLU A 206 30.20 -8.35 4.98
CA GLU A 206 29.35 -9.25 5.76
C GLU A 206 29.34 -10.66 5.18
N LEU A 207 29.27 -10.80 3.85
CA LEU A 207 29.34 -12.10 3.18
C LEU A 207 30.68 -12.80 3.43
N GLU A 208 31.79 -12.07 3.38
CA GLU A 208 33.10 -12.64 3.71
C GLU A 208 33.21 -13.03 5.19
N ALA A 209 32.64 -12.24 6.11
CA ALA A 209 32.57 -12.59 7.52
C ALA A 209 31.74 -13.86 7.76
N LEU A 210 30.53 -13.94 7.19
CA LEU A 210 29.66 -15.13 7.29
C LEU A 210 30.30 -16.38 6.66
N ARG A 211 31.07 -16.21 5.58
CA ARG A 211 31.84 -17.32 4.98
C ARG A 211 32.96 -17.80 5.90
N ALA A 212 33.63 -16.89 6.60
CA ALA A 212 34.62 -17.26 7.61
C ALA A 212 33.96 -18.01 8.77
N ASP A 213 32.85 -17.49 9.31
CA ASP A 213 32.08 -18.12 10.38
C ASP A 213 31.56 -19.51 9.98
N LEU A 214 31.09 -19.68 8.74
CA LEU A 214 30.65 -20.97 8.23
C LEU A 214 31.80 -21.99 8.18
N ARG A 215 32.99 -21.58 7.74
CA ARG A 215 34.18 -22.45 7.75
C ARG A 215 34.55 -22.83 9.17
N ASP A 216 34.45 -21.91 10.12
CA ASP A 216 34.73 -22.17 11.53
C ASP A 216 33.73 -23.15 12.14
N ALA A 217 32.44 -22.94 11.87
CA ALA A 217 31.38 -23.86 12.27
C ALA A 217 31.57 -25.26 11.67
N GLN A 218 31.97 -25.36 10.40
CA GLN A 218 32.30 -26.64 9.75
C GLN A 218 33.47 -27.34 10.46
N ARG A 219 34.55 -26.62 10.74
CA ARG A 219 35.69 -27.14 11.51
C ARG A 219 35.28 -27.63 12.90
N HIS A 220 34.42 -26.87 13.59
CA HIS A 220 33.89 -27.27 14.88
C HIS A 220 33.00 -28.52 14.79
N ARG A 221 32.19 -28.65 13.73
CA ARG A 221 31.35 -29.83 13.48
C ARG A 221 32.21 -31.06 13.25
N GLU A 222 33.19 -30.98 12.37
CA GLU A 222 34.13 -32.07 12.09
C GLU A 222 34.86 -32.51 13.37
N ALA A 223 35.35 -31.56 14.17
CA ALA A 223 35.99 -31.86 15.45
C ALA A 223 35.02 -32.47 16.49
N ALA A 224 33.73 -32.13 16.45
CA ALA A 224 32.72 -32.73 17.32
C ALA A 224 32.31 -34.14 16.85
N GLU A 225 32.21 -34.35 15.53
CA GLU A 225 31.96 -35.66 14.92
C GLU A 225 33.10 -36.63 15.21
N GLU A 226 34.36 -36.18 15.12
CA GLU A 226 35.53 -36.99 15.50
C GLU A 226 35.46 -37.41 16.97
N ARG A 227 35.21 -36.46 17.88
CA ARG A 227 35.02 -36.76 19.31
C ARG A 227 33.84 -37.69 19.56
N SER A 228 32.75 -37.54 18.81
CA SER A 228 31.59 -38.43 18.92
C SER A 228 31.91 -39.85 18.45
N ARG A 229 32.69 -40.00 17.36
CA ARG A 229 33.17 -41.31 16.89
C ARG A 229 34.06 -41.96 17.94
N GLU A 230 35.03 -41.23 18.50
CA GLU A 230 35.90 -41.71 19.58
C GLU A 230 35.08 -42.16 20.82
N LEU A 231 34.09 -41.36 21.23
CA LEU A 231 33.22 -41.70 22.35
C LEU A 231 32.35 -42.93 22.06
N LYS A 232 31.79 -43.06 20.85
CA LYS A 232 31.00 -44.24 20.46
C LYS A 232 31.84 -45.51 20.48
N GLU A 233 33.06 -45.47 19.96
CA GLU A 233 33.98 -46.61 20.03
C GLU A 233 34.34 -46.97 21.48
N ARG A 234 34.41 -45.98 22.37
CA ARG A 234 34.62 -46.22 23.80
C ARG A 234 33.39 -46.81 24.48
N VAL A 235 32.19 -46.31 24.16
CA VAL A 235 30.93 -46.84 24.68
C VAL A 235 30.71 -48.26 24.19
N LEU A 236 30.88 -48.56 22.91
CA LEU A 236 30.78 -49.90 22.36
C LEU A 236 31.71 -50.88 23.09
N ARG A 237 32.96 -50.48 23.35
CA ARG A 237 33.88 -51.29 24.17
C ARG A 237 33.35 -51.55 25.58
N LEU A 238 32.81 -50.51 26.24
CA LEU A 238 32.23 -50.66 27.58
C LEU A 238 30.92 -51.46 27.57
N GLU A 239 30.12 -51.35 26.52
CA GLU A 239 28.90 -52.13 26.32
C GLU A 239 29.22 -53.59 26.02
N GLU A 240 30.26 -53.90 25.26
CA GLU A 240 30.75 -55.27 25.09
C GLU A 240 31.22 -55.85 26.43
N GLU A 241 31.95 -55.06 27.23
CA GLU A 241 32.34 -55.43 28.59
C GLU A 241 31.14 -55.64 29.52
N LEU A 242 30.07 -54.85 29.38
CA LEU A 242 28.84 -54.95 30.17
C LEU A 242 27.91 -56.04 29.68
N ALA A 243 27.74 -56.25 28.37
CA ALA A 243 26.94 -57.32 27.79
C ALA A 243 27.55 -58.69 28.12
N GLY A 244 28.89 -58.76 28.21
CA GLY A 244 29.58 -59.90 28.82
C GLY A 244 29.18 -60.15 30.28
N ARG A 245 28.57 -59.17 30.96
CA ARG A 245 28.09 -59.23 32.35
C ARG A 245 26.56 -59.26 32.49
N THR A 246 25.79 -58.76 31.52
CA THR A 246 24.32 -58.55 31.62
C THR A 246 23.58 -59.11 30.40
N ALA A 247 23.56 -60.44 30.24
CA ALA A 247 22.71 -61.13 29.27
C ALA A 247 21.38 -61.58 29.91
N VAL A 248 20.62 -60.66 30.50
CA VAL A 248 19.27 -60.93 31.02
C VAL A 248 18.28 -60.23 30.10
N GLY A 249 17.48 -61.02 29.38
CA GLY A 249 16.47 -60.50 28.44
C GLY A 249 15.39 -59.65 29.14
N PRO A 250 14.55 -58.94 28.37
CA PRO A 250 13.50 -58.10 28.92
C PRO A 250 12.58 -58.92 29.83
N LEU A 251 12.33 -58.41 31.04
CA LEU A 251 11.45 -59.04 32.02
C LEU A 251 10.11 -59.43 31.37
N PRO A 252 9.55 -60.63 31.60
CA PRO A 252 8.22 -60.97 31.14
C PRO A 252 7.18 -59.92 31.59
N LEU A 253 6.17 -59.63 30.76
CA LEU A 253 5.18 -58.56 31.04
C LEU A 253 4.52 -58.68 32.42
N TYR A 254 4.21 -59.90 32.87
CA TYR A 254 3.61 -60.14 34.19
C TYR A 254 4.57 -59.76 35.34
N ALA A 255 5.87 -59.97 35.17
CA ALA A 255 6.88 -59.61 36.15
C ALA A 255 7.05 -58.08 36.22
N LEU A 256 6.98 -57.41 35.06
CA LEU A 256 6.97 -55.95 35.01
C LEU A 256 5.74 -55.38 35.74
N LYS A 257 4.54 -55.92 35.50
CA LYS A 257 3.32 -55.50 36.21
C LYS A 257 3.45 -55.65 37.73
N GLY A 258 3.97 -56.79 38.19
CA GLY A 258 4.24 -57.01 39.62
C GLY A 258 5.29 -56.06 40.19
N GLN A 259 6.36 -55.78 39.44
CA GLN A 259 7.40 -54.82 39.83
C GLN A 259 6.85 -53.40 39.95
N LEU A 260 6.02 -52.96 38.99
CA LEU A 260 5.40 -51.64 39.03
C LEU A 260 4.48 -51.47 40.25
N LEU A 261 3.69 -52.51 40.59
CA LEU A 261 2.87 -52.50 41.81
C LEU A 261 3.73 -52.38 43.07
N ALA A 262 4.77 -53.19 43.19
CA ALA A 262 5.69 -53.13 44.32
C ALA A 262 6.33 -51.74 44.46
N MET A 263 6.79 -51.15 43.34
CA MET A 263 7.35 -49.79 43.35
C MET A 263 6.33 -48.73 43.78
N TRP A 264 5.05 -48.86 43.40
CA TRP A 264 4.02 -47.93 43.86
C TRP A 264 3.64 -48.11 45.32
N GLU A 265 3.61 -49.36 45.82
CA GLU A 265 3.41 -49.65 47.24
C GLU A 265 4.56 -49.10 48.10
N ASP A 266 5.79 -49.21 47.60
CA ASP A 266 7.00 -48.68 48.23
C ASP A 266 7.16 -47.15 48.06
N GLY A 267 6.30 -46.51 47.25
CA GLY A 267 6.33 -45.08 46.98
C GLY A 267 7.41 -44.61 46.00
N ASP A 268 8.10 -45.52 45.30
CA ASP A 268 9.08 -45.22 44.27
C ASP A 268 8.42 -44.94 42.90
N PHE A 269 7.63 -43.87 42.87
CA PHE A 269 6.94 -43.45 41.64
C PHE A 269 7.90 -43.07 40.51
N SER A 270 9.13 -42.66 40.83
CA SER A 270 10.13 -42.25 39.83
C SER A 270 10.70 -43.46 39.10
N ALA A 271 11.03 -44.54 39.81
CA ALA A 271 11.46 -45.78 39.17
C ALA A 271 10.34 -46.38 38.32
N ALA A 272 9.11 -46.44 38.87
CA ALA A 272 7.96 -46.96 38.13
C ALA A 272 7.65 -46.14 36.87
N ALA A 273 7.77 -44.81 36.93
CA ALA A 273 7.59 -43.96 35.75
C ALA A 273 8.67 -44.24 34.69
N ARG A 274 9.93 -44.44 35.10
CA ARG A 274 11.03 -44.79 34.19
C ARG A 274 10.78 -46.13 33.50
N ASP A 275 10.37 -47.14 34.26
CA ASP A 275 10.07 -48.48 33.74
C ASP A 275 8.85 -48.45 32.80
N LEU A 276 7.84 -47.63 33.09
CA LEU A 276 6.70 -47.38 32.19
C LEU A 276 7.12 -46.66 30.91
N THR A 277 7.96 -45.63 30.99
CA THR A 277 8.50 -44.97 29.80
C THR A 277 9.31 -45.96 28.98
N GLU A 278 10.13 -46.81 29.62
CA GLU A 278 10.90 -47.85 28.94
C GLU A 278 9.99 -48.85 28.22
N ALA A 279 8.96 -49.32 28.91
CA ALA A 279 7.95 -50.18 28.32
C ALA A 279 7.23 -49.51 27.14
N ALA A 280 6.93 -48.21 27.27
CA ALA A 280 6.25 -47.44 26.23
C ALA A 280 7.01 -47.44 24.90
N TRP A 281 8.34 -47.48 24.90
CA TRP A 281 9.13 -47.48 23.65
C TRP A 281 9.68 -48.86 23.25
N ALA A 282 10.09 -49.71 24.19
CA ALA A 282 10.83 -50.94 23.90
C ALA A 282 9.95 -52.18 23.64
N ARG A 283 8.71 -52.18 24.15
CA ARG A 283 7.83 -53.38 24.12
C ARG A 283 7.12 -53.54 22.79
N PRO A 284 6.64 -54.74 22.42
CA PRO A 284 5.76 -54.87 21.26
C PRO A 284 4.41 -54.16 21.51
N PRO A 285 3.73 -53.65 20.47
CA PRO A 285 2.47 -52.92 20.63
C PRO A 285 1.35 -53.70 21.31
N GLU A 286 1.31 -55.04 21.17
CA GLU A 286 0.35 -55.87 21.91
C GLU A 286 0.56 -55.75 23.44
N GLU A 287 1.82 -55.83 23.90
CA GLU A 287 2.14 -55.69 25.32
C GLU A 287 1.88 -54.26 25.85
N VAL A 288 2.03 -53.23 25.00
CA VAL A 288 1.67 -51.85 25.36
C VAL A 288 0.17 -51.70 25.59
N LEU A 289 -0.64 -52.31 24.73
CA LEU A 289 -2.09 -52.31 24.88
C LEU A 289 -2.51 -53.07 26.15
N ASP A 290 -1.89 -54.23 26.40
CA ASP A 290 -2.13 -55.02 27.61
C ASP A 290 -1.69 -54.30 28.89
N LEU A 291 -0.68 -53.43 28.81
CA LEU A 291 -0.25 -52.60 29.93
C LEU A 291 -1.20 -51.41 30.13
N ALA A 292 -1.67 -50.79 29.05
CA ALA A 292 -2.66 -49.72 29.12
C ALA A 292 -4.00 -50.20 29.69
N ASP A 293 -4.49 -51.36 29.23
CA ASP A 293 -5.71 -51.99 29.78
C ASP A 293 -5.54 -52.31 31.27
N TRP A 294 -4.38 -52.82 31.66
CA TRP A 294 -4.07 -53.12 33.05
C TRP A 294 -4.04 -51.86 33.92
N LEU A 295 -3.41 -50.77 33.47
CA LEU A 295 -3.41 -49.49 34.18
C LEU A 295 -4.83 -48.95 34.40
N VAL A 296 -5.73 -49.13 33.42
CA VAL A 296 -7.15 -48.76 33.57
C VAL A 296 -7.86 -49.66 34.58
N ALA A 297 -7.64 -50.97 34.50
CA ALA A 297 -8.29 -51.95 35.37
C ALA A 297 -7.92 -51.79 36.85
N GLU A 298 -6.65 -51.50 37.13
CA GLU A 298 -6.15 -51.25 38.49
C GLU A 298 -6.42 -49.80 38.99
N GLY A 299 -7.05 -48.96 38.17
CA GLY A 299 -7.39 -47.58 38.56
C GLY A 299 -6.19 -46.61 38.58
N HIS A 300 -5.07 -46.96 37.94
CA HIS A 300 -3.87 -46.13 37.81
C HIS A 300 -3.99 -45.12 36.66
N GLU A 301 -5.11 -44.39 36.58
CA GLU A 301 -5.38 -43.41 35.52
C GLU A 301 -4.33 -42.28 35.46
N ALA A 302 -3.73 -41.94 36.61
CA ALA A 302 -2.70 -40.90 36.69
C ALA A 302 -1.41 -41.28 35.96
N GLN A 303 -1.09 -42.58 35.90
CA GLN A 303 0.08 -43.13 35.22
C GLN A 303 -0.22 -43.45 33.75
N LEU A 304 -1.48 -43.71 33.42
CA LEU A 304 -1.92 -43.94 32.05
C LEU A 304 -1.69 -42.72 31.14
N ALA A 305 -1.93 -41.51 31.65
CA ALA A 305 -1.73 -40.28 30.88
C ALA A 305 -0.28 -40.09 30.37
N PRO A 306 0.76 -40.06 31.23
CA PRO A 306 2.15 -39.95 30.78
C PRO A 306 2.58 -41.16 29.95
N PHE A 307 2.08 -42.36 30.25
CA PHE A 307 2.36 -43.56 29.45
C PHE A 307 1.87 -43.42 28.00
N VAL A 308 0.61 -43.02 27.80
CA VAL A 308 0.04 -42.79 26.45
C VAL A 308 0.76 -41.65 25.73
N MET A 309 1.12 -40.58 26.46
CA MET A 309 1.94 -39.50 25.90
C MET A 309 3.30 -40.00 25.43
N ASP A 310 3.97 -40.84 26.21
CA ASP A 310 5.27 -41.43 25.86
C ASP A 310 5.17 -42.39 24.68
N VAL A 311 4.10 -43.18 24.58
CA VAL A 311 3.81 -43.98 23.39
C VAL A 311 3.74 -43.08 22.15
N GLY A 312 2.97 -41.99 22.21
CA GLY A 312 2.87 -41.03 21.11
C GLY A 312 4.20 -40.34 20.77
N ARG A 313 5.03 -40.07 21.78
CA ARG A 313 6.29 -39.35 21.64
C ARG A 313 7.42 -40.22 21.09
N LEU A 314 7.54 -41.47 21.55
CA LEU A 314 8.74 -42.29 21.39
C LEU A 314 8.63 -43.37 20.29
N ARG A 315 7.41 -43.78 19.90
CA ARG A 315 7.24 -44.89 18.92
C ARG A 315 7.22 -44.44 17.46
N PRO A 316 7.45 -45.35 16.49
CA PRO A 316 7.19 -45.06 15.08
C PRO A 316 5.73 -44.68 14.79
N ASP A 317 5.49 -43.82 13.80
CA ASP A 317 4.15 -43.28 13.49
C ASP A 317 3.11 -44.38 13.25
N GLU A 318 3.50 -45.44 12.51
CA GLU A 318 2.64 -46.57 12.15
C GLU A 318 2.14 -47.34 13.39
N GLU A 319 3.02 -47.52 14.39
CA GLU A 319 2.66 -48.17 15.63
C GLU A 319 1.75 -47.29 16.49
N VAL A 320 2.02 -45.98 16.55
CA VAL A 320 1.16 -45.04 17.28
C VAL A 320 -0.24 -45.02 16.68
N VAL A 321 -0.39 -45.03 15.36
CA VAL A 321 -1.71 -45.12 14.70
C VAL A 321 -2.42 -46.39 15.11
N ARG A 322 -1.75 -47.55 15.04
CA ARG A 322 -2.33 -48.85 15.43
C ARG A 322 -2.79 -48.82 16.88
N ILE A 323 -1.91 -48.43 17.80
CA ILE A 323 -2.22 -48.36 19.24
C ILE A 323 -3.37 -47.39 19.50
N ALA A 324 -3.36 -46.21 18.88
CA ALA A 324 -4.43 -45.23 19.05
C ALA A 324 -5.77 -45.82 18.59
N LEU A 325 -5.85 -46.42 17.41
CA LEU A 325 -7.08 -47.03 16.89
C LEU A 325 -7.62 -48.12 17.82
N ASP A 326 -6.75 -49.00 18.31
CA ASP A 326 -7.13 -50.07 19.23
C ASP A 326 -7.64 -49.50 20.55
N VAL A 327 -6.95 -48.51 21.11
CA VAL A 327 -7.34 -47.83 22.36
C VAL A 327 -8.68 -47.09 22.20
N PHE A 328 -8.93 -46.41 21.08
CA PHE A 328 -10.22 -45.76 20.81
C PHE A 328 -11.36 -46.76 20.57
N ALA A 329 -11.06 -47.99 20.16
CA ALA A 329 -12.05 -49.05 19.98
C ALA A 329 -12.48 -49.69 21.31
N ARG A 330 -11.74 -49.50 22.41
CA ARG A 330 -12.04 -50.09 23.73
C ARG A 330 -13.30 -49.49 24.34
N LYS A 331 -14.44 -50.14 24.09
CA LYS A 331 -15.76 -49.82 24.66
C LYS A 331 -15.92 -50.21 26.14
N GLU A 332 -14.88 -50.73 26.76
CA GLU A 332 -14.88 -51.13 28.18
C GLU A 332 -14.26 -50.07 29.09
N TRP A 333 -13.44 -49.16 28.55
CA TRP A 333 -12.76 -48.15 29.36
C TRP A 333 -13.72 -47.09 29.93
N PRO A 334 -13.50 -46.53 31.13
CA PRO A 334 -14.35 -45.47 31.67
C PRO A 334 -14.50 -44.28 30.70
N LEU A 335 -15.70 -43.68 30.66
CA LEU A 335 -15.98 -42.50 29.82
C LEU A 335 -15.00 -41.34 30.10
N SER A 336 -14.60 -41.16 31.36
CA SER A 336 -13.59 -40.18 31.81
C SER A 336 -12.24 -40.36 31.10
N VAL A 337 -11.79 -41.62 30.96
CA VAL A 337 -10.55 -41.95 30.25
C VAL A 337 -10.74 -41.69 28.76
N ARG A 338 -11.83 -42.18 28.16
CA ARG A 338 -12.08 -42.01 26.72
C ARG A 338 -12.11 -40.56 26.27
N HIS A 339 -12.67 -39.67 27.07
CA HIS A 339 -12.74 -38.24 26.74
C HIS A 339 -11.37 -37.55 26.77
N ARG A 340 -10.42 -38.07 27.57
CA ARG A 340 -9.05 -37.53 27.72
C ARG A 340 -8.03 -38.18 26.80
N LEU A 341 -8.31 -39.36 26.24
CA LEU A 341 -7.37 -40.06 25.36
C LEU A 341 -6.89 -39.20 24.19
N SER A 342 -7.81 -38.46 23.56
CA SER A 342 -7.47 -37.55 22.48
C SER A 342 -6.50 -36.46 22.93
N ASP A 343 -6.66 -35.94 24.14
CA ASP A 343 -5.78 -34.91 24.71
C ASP A 343 -4.38 -35.45 25.02
N TRP A 344 -4.28 -36.71 25.49
CA TRP A 344 -3.00 -37.36 25.77
C TRP A 344 -2.22 -37.68 24.49
N PHE A 345 -2.88 -38.23 23.48
CA PHE A 345 -2.25 -38.44 22.18
C PHE A 345 -1.89 -37.11 21.51
N GLU A 346 -2.75 -36.08 21.60
CA GLU A 346 -2.42 -34.73 21.15
C GLU A 346 -1.16 -34.21 21.82
N ALA A 347 -1.06 -34.29 23.15
CA ALA A 347 0.11 -33.84 23.91
C ALA A 347 1.39 -34.63 23.57
N GLY A 348 1.30 -35.95 23.38
CA GLY A 348 2.44 -36.80 23.02
C GLY A 348 2.92 -36.61 21.59
N LEU A 349 2.01 -36.35 20.66
CA LEU A 349 2.32 -36.16 19.24
C LEU A 349 2.74 -34.72 18.90
N THR A 350 2.25 -33.71 19.64
CA THR A 350 2.57 -32.29 19.39
C THR A 350 4.07 -32.01 19.21
N PRO A 351 5.00 -32.55 20.04
CA PRO A 351 6.44 -32.35 19.83
C PRO A 351 6.99 -32.86 18.49
N ARG A 352 6.30 -33.80 17.84
CA ARG A 352 6.71 -34.40 16.55
C ARG A 352 6.13 -33.68 15.34
N MET A 353 5.13 -32.83 15.54
CA MET A 353 4.36 -32.17 14.49
C MET A 353 5.10 -31.06 13.74
N GLY A 354 6.42 -30.90 13.95
CA GLY A 354 7.26 -30.05 13.09
C GLY A 354 7.35 -30.55 11.64
N ASP A 355 7.10 -31.84 11.41
CA ASP A 355 7.03 -32.44 10.07
C ASP A 355 5.57 -32.65 9.63
N TYR A 356 5.09 -31.78 8.74
CA TYR A 356 3.75 -31.89 8.15
C TYR A 356 3.53 -33.21 7.41
N GLY A 357 4.59 -33.83 6.88
CA GLY A 357 4.52 -35.11 6.18
C GLY A 357 4.22 -36.27 7.14
N ALA A 358 4.81 -36.26 8.33
CA ALA A 358 4.53 -37.24 9.38
C ALA A 358 3.05 -37.13 9.83
N LEU A 359 2.56 -35.92 10.06
CA LEU A 359 1.14 -35.74 10.43
C LEU A 359 0.20 -36.20 9.31
N ALA A 360 0.47 -35.85 8.05
CA ALA A 360 -0.38 -36.26 6.93
C ALA A 360 -0.43 -37.78 6.76
N ARG A 361 0.67 -38.50 7.06
CA ARG A 361 0.66 -39.98 7.12
C ARG A 361 -0.17 -40.49 8.29
N PHE A 362 0.01 -39.91 9.47
CA PHE A 362 -0.73 -40.29 10.67
C PHE A 362 -2.25 -40.13 10.49
N VAL A 363 -2.69 -38.96 10.02
CA VAL A 363 -4.11 -38.65 9.81
C VAL A 363 -4.74 -39.53 8.73
N ARG A 364 -3.99 -39.86 7.66
CA ARG A 364 -4.46 -40.84 6.67
C ARG A 364 -4.58 -42.25 7.27
N GLY A 365 -3.66 -42.64 8.15
CA GLY A 365 -3.66 -43.93 8.83
C GLY A 365 -4.84 -44.14 9.78
N LEU A 366 -5.33 -43.06 10.43
CA LEU A 366 -6.48 -43.14 11.34
C LEU A 366 -7.80 -43.54 10.65
N GLY A 367 -7.90 -43.47 9.32
CA GLY A 367 -9.07 -43.95 8.57
C GLY A 367 -10.37 -43.17 8.83
N LYS A 368 -11.55 -43.80 8.59
CA LYS A 368 -12.88 -43.12 8.61
C LYS A 368 -13.70 -43.33 9.91
N GLY A 369 -13.13 -43.95 10.94
CA GLY A 369 -13.84 -44.27 12.19
C GLY A 369 -14.29 -43.03 12.95
N ALA A 370 -15.42 -43.11 13.67
CA ALA A 370 -16.02 -41.95 14.37
C ALA A 370 -15.07 -41.29 15.39
N GLY A 371 -14.35 -42.08 16.19
CA GLY A 371 -13.33 -41.56 17.13
C GLY A 371 -12.06 -41.07 16.44
N SER A 372 -11.75 -41.61 15.26
CA SER A 372 -10.59 -41.21 14.46
C SER A 372 -10.77 -39.82 13.83
N ARG A 373 -12.01 -39.44 13.46
CA ARG A 373 -12.30 -38.10 12.92
C ARG A 373 -12.05 -36.99 13.94
N GLU A 374 -12.51 -37.18 15.17
CA GLU A 374 -12.32 -36.19 16.24
C GLU A 374 -10.83 -36.04 16.59
N LEU A 375 -10.11 -37.16 16.73
CA LEU A 375 -8.67 -37.13 16.96
C LEU A 375 -7.93 -36.46 15.80
N SER A 376 -8.26 -36.82 14.56
CA SER A 376 -7.66 -36.20 13.37
C SER A 376 -7.87 -34.69 13.36
N ASP A 377 -9.09 -34.21 13.66
CA ASP A 377 -9.41 -32.79 13.73
C ASP A 377 -8.63 -32.08 14.86
N ARG A 378 -8.52 -32.70 16.04
CA ARG A 378 -7.73 -32.14 17.15
C ARG A 378 -6.24 -32.08 16.84
N LEU A 379 -5.66 -33.14 16.25
CA LEU A 379 -4.25 -33.20 15.89
C LEU A 379 -3.89 -32.21 14.77
N VAL A 380 -4.74 -32.11 13.75
CA VAL A 380 -4.61 -31.09 12.71
C VAL A 380 -4.70 -29.71 13.36
N GLY A 381 -5.73 -29.45 14.17
CA GLY A 381 -5.85 -28.20 14.93
C GLY A 381 -4.61 -27.87 15.78
N ALA A 382 -4.03 -28.87 16.46
CA ALA A 382 -2.83 -28.70 17.28
C ALA A 382 -1.60 -28.33 16.45
N THR A 383 -1.35 -29.04 15.35
CA THR A 383 -0.25 -28.75 14.41
C THR A 383 -0.42 -27.36 13.82
N LEU A 384 -1.66 -27.03 13.44
CA LEU A 384 -2.00 -25.75 12.86
C LEU A 384 -1.84 -24.59 13.83
N ARG A 385 -1.67 -24.78 15.14
CA ARG A 385 -1.27 -23.69 16.05
C ARG A 385 0.19 -23.26 15.87
N HIS A 386 1.02 -24.09 15.25
CA HIS A 386 2.45 -23.84 15.03
C HIS A 386 2.79 -23.47 13.59
N ALA A 387 1.88 -23.70 12.64
CA ALA A 387 2.11 -23.36 11.23
C ALA A 387 2.40 -21.88 10.97
N THR A 388 3.33 -21.59 10.07
CA THR A 388 3.66 -20.21 9.67
C THR A 388 3.32 -19.92 8.22
N GLU A 389 3.10 -20.97 7.42
CA GLU A 389 2.85 -20.87 5.99
C GLU A 389 1.42 -21.31 5.63
N PRO A 390 0.60 -20.46 4.98
CA PRO A 390 -0.78 -20.78 4.63
C PRO A 390 -0.91 -21.99 3.68
N SER A 391 -0.02 -22.12 2.70
CA SER A 391 0.00 -23.20 1.71
C SER A 391 0.15 -24.58 2.37
N ALA A 392 1.03 -24.70 3.37
CA ALA A 392 1.24 -25.91 4.15
C ALA A 392 -0.01 -26.31 4.94
N VAL A 393 -0.75 -25.33 5.46
CA VAL A 393 -2.03 -25.56 6.15
C VAL A 393 -3.08 -26.12 5.20
N VAL A 394 -3.24 -25.51 4.02
CA VAL A 394 -4.20 -25.97 3.00
C VAL A 394 -3.84 -27.37 2.53
N LEU A 395 -2.56 -27.64 2.26
CA LEU A 395 -2.09 -28.96 1.90
C LEU A 395 -2.38 -29.99 2.99
N LEU A 396 -2.14 -29.65 4.27
CA LEU A 396 -2.41 -30.56 5.37
C LEU A 396 -3.89 -30.90 5.50
N ILE A 397 -4.77 -29.89 5.45
CA ILE A 397 -6.21 -30.07 5.60
C ILE A 397 -6.80 -30.88 4.42
N THR A 398 -6.32 -30.66 3.20
CA THR A 398 -6.79 -31.42 2.01
C THR A 398 -6.40 -32.90 2.05
N GLN A 399 -5.39 -33.28 2.84
CA GLN A 399 -5.01 -34.68 3.04
C GLN A 399 -5.85 -35.41 4.09
N VAL A 400 -6.71 -34.70 4.84
CA VAL A 400 -7.55 -35.30 5.88
C VAL A 400 -8.75 -36.01 5.22
N PRO A 401 -8.89 -37.34 5.31
CA PRO A 401 -10.02 -38.02 4.66
C PRO A 401 -11.36 -37.71 5.35
N GLY A 402 -12.39 -37.35 4.56
CA GLY A 402 -13.77 -37.18 5.06
C GLY A 402 -14.13 -35.79 5.58
N THR A 403 -13.60 -34.75 4.93
CA THR A 403 -13.64 -33.30 5.24
C THR A 403 -15.02 -32.62 5.20
N GLY A 404 -16.04 -33.18 5.84
CA GLY A 404 -17.33 -32.49 5.97
C GLY A 404 -17.23 -31.23 6.84
N ARG A 405 -16.68 -31.39 8.05
CA ARG A 405 -16.48 -30.30 9.03
C ARG A 405 -15.31 -30.62 9.94
N LEU A 406 -14.48 -29.61 10.23
CA LEU A 406 -13.32 -29.70 11.12
C LEU A 406 -13.38 -28.57 12.17
N PRO A 407 -14.31 -28.64 13.14
CA PRO A 407 -14.56 -27.56 14.08
C PRO A 407 -13.36 -27.24 14.99
N PHE A 408 -12.55 -28.22 15.38
CA PHE A 408 -11.37 -27.97 16.21
C PHE A 408 -10.26 -27.29 15.40
N THR A 409 -10.07 -27.70 14.15
CA THR A 409 -9.17 -27.05 13.18
C THR A 409 -9.58 -25.61 12.92
N ALA A 410 -10.85 -25.37 12.59
CA ALA A 410 -11.37 -24.02 12.36
C ALA A 410 -11.18 -23.11 13.59
N ARG A 411 -11.49 -23.66 14.77
CA ARG A 411 -11.28 -22.96 16.05
C ARG A 411 -9.80 -22.71 16.34
N ALA A 412 -8.90 -23.64 16.03
CA ALA A 412 -7.47 -23.47 16.23
C ALA A 412 -6.89 -22.36 15.34
N LEU A 413 -7.30 -22.32 14.06
CA LEU A 413 -6.94 -21.27 13.12
C LEU A 413 -7.53 -19.90 13.51
N GLY A 414 -8.79 -19.86 13.93
CA GLY A 414 -9.43 -18.62 14.38
C GLY A 414 -8.89 -18.09 15.72
N ARG A 415 -8.45 -18.98 16.62
CA ARG A 415 -7.94 -18.62 17.96
C ARG A 415 -6.44 -18.33 18.01
N THR A 416 -5.69 -18.49 16.93
CA THR A 416 -4.24 -18.27 16.97
C THR A 416 -3.96 -16.77 17.13
N ARG A 417 -4.04 -16.28 18.38
CA ARG A 417 -4.00 -14.86 18.80
C ARG A 417 -2.73 -14.10 18.39
N ARG A 418 -1.72 -14.82 17.90
CA ARG A 418 -0.45 -14.27 17.41
C ARG A 418 -0.38 -14.14 15.89
N ARG A 419 -1.34 -14.67 15.15
CA ARG A 419 -1.31 -14.63 13.70
C ARG A 419 -2.03 -13.40 13.18
N GLU A 420 -1.42 -12.79 12.18
CA GLU A 420 -1.99 -11.70 11.41
C GLU A 420 -3.29 -12.18 10.77
N THR A 421 -4.35 -11.37 10.82
CA THR A 421 -5.64 -11.66 10.16
C THR A 421 -5.44 -12.07 8.70
N ARG A 422 -4.39 -11.54 8.05
CA ARG A 422 -3.92 -11.91 6.71
C ARG A 422 -3.73 -13.42 6.54
N PHE A 423 -3.01 -14.08 7.45
CA PHE A 423 -2.73 -15.51 7.39
C PHE A 423 -4.03 -16.33 7.35
N VAL A 424 -5.01 -15.97 8.17
CA VAL A 424 -6.28 -16.71 8.25
C VAL A 424 -7.10 -16.51 6.98
N LEU A 425 -7.07 -15.33 6.38
CA LEU A 425 -7.71 -15.05 5.09
C LEU A 425 -7.04 -15.83 3.94
N GLU A 426 -5.71 -15.91 3.91
CA GLU A 426 -4.96 -16.70 2.92
C GLU A 426 -5.28 -18.20 3.03
N VAL A 427 -5.34 -18.73 4.26
CA VAL A 427 -5.75 -20.13 4.50
C VAL A 427 -7.19 -20.35 4.05
N ALA A 428 -8.13 -19.47 4.39
CA ALA A 428 -9.52 -19.60 3.99
C ALA A 428 -9.68 -19.57 2.46
N ALA A 429 -8.98 -18.68 1.77
CA ALA A 429 -8.95 -18.61 0.31
C ALA A 429 -8.42 -19.92 -0.30
N GLY A 430 -7.27 -20.41 0.16
CA GLY A 430 -6.71 -21.66 -0.38
C GLY A 430 -7.58 -22.88 -0.08
N LEU A 431 -8.27 -22.92 1.06
CA LEU A 431 -9.25 -23.97 1.36
C LEU A 431 -10.47 -23.88 0.43
N PHE A 432 -10.93 -22.67 0.13
CA PHE A 432 -12.03 -22.44 -0.80
C PHE A 432 -11.66 -22.86 -2.23
N GLU A 433 -10.48 -22.46 -2.72
CA GLU A 433 -9.93 -22.89 -4.01
C GLU A 433 -9.81 -24.42 -4.11
N ALA A 434 -9.44 -25.09 -3.01
CA ALA A 434 -9.37 -26.54 -2.94
C ALA A 434 -10.75 -27.24 -2.86
N GLY A 435 -11.86 -26.49 -2.91
CA GLY A 435 -13.22 -27.01 -2.85
C GLY A 435 -13.72 -27.35 -1.44
N LEU A 436 -13.01 -26.95 -0.39
CA LEU A 436 -13.36 -27.20 1.02
C LEU A 436 -14.20 -26.05 1.60
N VAL A 437 -15.29 -25.71 0.92
CA VAL A 437 -16.09 -24.51 1.18
C VAL A 437 -16.62 -24.44 2.63
N GLN A 438 -17.14 -25.53 3.20
CA GLN A 438 -17.62 -25.52 4.59
C GLN A 438 -16.50 -25.25 5.60
N ILE A 439 -15.28 -25.76 5.37
CA ILE A 439 -14.17 -25.56 6.30
C ILE A 439 -13.68 -24.11 6.19
N ALA A 440 -13.60 -23.55 4.98
CA ALA A 440 -13.28 -22.14 4.77
C ALA A 440 -14.29 -21.22 5.50
N ASP A 441 -15.59 -21.51 5.39
CA ASP A 441 -16.66 -20.78 6.10
C ASP A 441 -16.51 -20.89 7.63
N ASP A 442 -16.28 -22.10 8.16
CA ASP A 442 -16.06 -22.33 9.59
C ASP A 442 -14.81 -21.57 10.10
N VAL A 443 -13.71 -21.57 9.32
CA VAL A 443 -12.46 -20.84 9.62
C VAL A 443 -12.70 -19.34 9.68
N LEU A 444 -13.33 -18.76 8.65
CA LEU A 444 -13.64 -17.33 8.62
C LEU A 444 -14.61 -16.95 9.75
N THR A 445 -15.62 -17.77 10.01
CA THR A 445 -16.59 -17.56 11.08
C THR A 445 -15.91 -17.53 12.45
N GLU A 446 -14.99 -18.46 12.73
CA GLU A 446 -14.23 -18.46 13.97
C GLU A 446 -13.23 -17.30 14.04
N ALA A 447 -12.56 -16.95 12.94
CA ALA A 447 -11.64 -15.81 12.89
C ALA A 447 -12.34 -14.49 13.27
N LEU A 448 -13.49 -14.20 12.63
CA LEU A 448 -14.23 -12.97 12.88
C LEU A 448 -14.80 -12.86 14.30
N ARG A 449 -15.01 -13.98 15.01
CA ARG A 449 -15.40 -13.92 16.43
C ARG A 449 -14.33 -13.30 17.31
N TYR A 450 -13.06 -13.38 16.91
CA TYR A 450 -11.91 -12.91 17.70
C TYR A 450 -11.33 -11.58 17.23
N VAL A 451 -11.67 -11.11 16.02
CA VAL A 451 -11.14 -9.85 15.47
C VAL A 451 -11.63 -8.60 16.22
N SER A 452 -12.73 -8.68 16.98
CA SER A 452 -13.47 -7.48 17.41
C SER A 452 -12.86 -6.61 18.52
N TYR A 453 -11.59 -6.73 18.92
CA TYR A 453 -11.15 -5.98 20.12
C TYR A 453 -9.82 -5.22 20.13
N ARG A 454 -8.73 -5.59 19.42
CA ARG A 454 -7.48 -4.82 19.65
C ARG A 454 -6.51 -4.55 18.49
N ASN A 455 -6.27 -5.43 17.52
CA ASN A 455 -4.95 -5.37 16.85
C ASN A 455 -4.90 -5.48 15.31
N GLY A 456 -5.96 -5.13 14.58
CA GLY A 456 -5.83 -4.95 13.13
C GLY A 456 -7.18 -4.99 12.42
N SER A 457 -7.44 -4.00 11.57
CA SER A 457 -8.63 -3.99 10.73
C SER A 457 -8.55 -5.16 9.75
N VAL A 458 -9.62 -5.96 9.63
CA VAL A 458 -9.78 -6.99 8.56
C VAL A 458 -9.44 -6.39 7.20
N GLU A 459 -9.81 -5.13 7.02
CA GLU A 459 -9.52 -4.30 5.86
C GLU A 459 -8.02 -4.13 5.58
N ALA A 460 -7.20 -3.89 6.61
CA ALA A 460 -5.74 -3.77 6.45
C ALA A 460 -5.14 -5.09 5.98
N ALA A 461 -5.63 -6.21 6.54
CA ALA A 461 -5.25 -7.54 6.08
C ALA A 461 -5.68 -7.76 4.62
N LEU A 462 -6.94 -7.45 4.26
CA LEU A 462 -7.44 -7.58 2.89
C LEU A 462 -6.67 -6.73 1.87
N ARG A 463 -6.23 -5.52 2.23
CA ARG A 463 -5.38 -4.69 1.37
C ARG A 463 -4.01 -5.30 1.14
N SER A 464 -3.47 -6.00 2.13
CA SER A 464 -2.16 -6.65 2.04
C SER A 464 -2.17 -7.97 1.28
N LEU A 465 -3.35 -8.52 0.97
CA LEU A 465 -3.48 -9.74 0.17
C LEU A 465 -3.20 -9.47 -1.31
N ASP A 466 -2.65 -10.47 -1.98
CA ASP A 466 -2.58 -10.50 -3.43
C ASP A 466 -3.98 -10.42 -4.05
N GLY A 467 -4.09 -9.78 -5.22
CA GLY A 467 -5.38 -9.54 -5.87
C GLY A 467 -6.21 -10.81 -6.10
N HIS A 468 -5.55 -11.92 -6.49
CA HIS A 468 -6.19 -13.23 -6.65
C HIS A 468 -6.76 -13.75 -5.33
N VAL A 469 -5.95 -13.79 -4.27
CA VAL A 469 -6.35 -14.28 -2.95
C VAL A 469 -7.50 -13.46 -2.40
N ARG A 470 -7.48 -12.13 -2.58
CA ARG A 470 -8.57 -11.25 -2.16
C ARG A 470 -9.88 -11.58 -2.88
N VAL A 471 -9.83 -11.84 -4.19
CA VAL A 471 -10.99 -12.26 -4.97
C VAL A 471 -11.57 -13.56 -4.40
N GLU A 472 -10.73 -14.55 -4.09
CA GLU A 472 -11.17 -15.83 -3.55
C GLU A 472 -11.78 -15.71 -2.14
N VAL A 473 -11.22 -14.85 -1.27
CA VAL A 473 -11.85 -14.52 0.01
C VAL A 473 -13.25 -13.93 -0.20
N PHE A 474 -13.40 -12.99 -1.12
CA PHE A 474 -14.69 -12.36 -1.39
C PHE A 474 -15.70 -13.32 -2.02
N THR A 475 -15.26 -14.20 -2.92
CA THR A 475 -16.09 -15.28 -3.47
C THR A 475 -16.52 -16.25 -2.38
N CYS A 476 -15.61 -16.64 -1.48
CA CYS A 476 -15.91 -17.48 -0.33
C CYS A 476 -16.97 -16.83 0.58
N VAL A 477 -16.80 -15.55 0.93
CA VAL A 477 -17.78 -14.80 1.74
C VAL A 477 -19.12 -14.66 1.03
N ALA A 478 -19.14 -14.45 -0.29
CA ALA A 478 -20.37 -14.35 -1.07
C ALA A 478 -21.17 -15.66 -1.07
N GLN A 479 -20.49 -16.80 -1.08
CA GLN A 479 -21.11 -18.13 -1.02
C GLN A 479 -21.42 -18.62 0.40
N ALA A 480 -20.92 -17.93 1.42
CA ALA A 480 -21.10 -18.32 2.81
C ALA A 480 -22.53 -18.05 3.34
N GLY A 481 -22.80 -18.59 4.54
CA GLY A 481 -24.05 -18.33 5.24
C GLY A 481 -24.28 -16.84 5.55
N GLN A 482 -25.55 -16.45 5.66
CA GLN A 482 -26.00 -15.08 5.98
C GLN A 482 -25.23 -14.46 7.16
N GLY A 483 -24.96 -15.24 8.22
CA GLY A 483 -24.25 -14.77 9.40
C GLY A 483 -22.80 -14.32 9.13
N LEU A 484 -22.08 -14.99 8.24
CA LEU A 484 -20.72 -14.58 7.86
C LEU A 484 -20.76 -13.32 7.00
N ARG A 485 -21.63 -13.29 5.98
CA ARG A 485 -21.84 -12.13 5.09
C ARG A 485 -22.16 -10.85 5.86
N SER A 486 -23.13 -10.89 6.78
CA SER A 486 -23.52 -9.74 7.59
C SER A 486 -22.39 -9.22 8.48
N ARG A 487 -21.59 -10.11 9.08
CA ARG A 487 -20.44 -9.71 9.91
C ARG A 487 -19.32 -9.09 9.08
N PHE A 488 -19.01 -9.69 7.93
CA PHE A 488 -17.95 -9.21 7.05
C PHE A 488 -18.28 -7.83 6.49
N ALA A 489 -19.52 -7.64 5.98
CA ALA A 489 -19.97 -6.34 5.49
C ALA A 489 -20.00 -5.26 6.58
N LYS A 490 -20.41 -5.62 7.81
CA LYS A 490 -20.35 -4.69 8.94
C LYS A 490 -18.92 -4.23 9.23
N LEU A 491 -17.96 -5.16 9.25
CA LEU A 491 -16.55 -4.83 9.51
C LEU A 491 -15.95 -3.95 8.41
N LEU A 492 -16.29 -4.19 7.14
CA LEU A 492 -15.83 -3.34 6.03
C LEU A 492 -16.50 -1.96 6.03
N TYR A 493 -17.80 -1.90 6.35
CA TYR A 493 -18.53 -0.63 6.43
C TYR A 493 -18.04 0.29 7.55
N GLU A 494 -17.60 -0.29 8.66
CA GLU A 494 -17.00 0.46 9.78
C GLU A 494 -15.53 0.82 9.53
N GLY A 495 -14.91 0.28 8.48
CA GLY A 495 -13.53 0.52 8.10
C GLY A 495 -13.33 1.80 7.24
N PRO A 496 -12.10 2.36 7.19
CA PRO A 496 -11.79 3.53 6.36
C PRO A 496 -11.97 3.37 4.84
N ASP A 497 -11.93 2.15 4.27
CA ASP A 497 -12.13 1.90 2.84
C ASP A 497 -13.57 1.47 2.48
N PRO A 498 -14.40 2.35 1.92
CA PRO A 498 -15.66 1.92 1.34
C PRO A 498 -15.46 1.08 0.07
N ALA A 499 -14.33 1.22 -0.64
CA ALA A 499 -14.13 0.52 -1.92
C ALA A 499 -14.04 -1.00 -1.76
N LEU A 500 -13.54 -1.49 -0.62
CA LEU A 500 -13.52 -2.93 -0.33
C LEU A 500 -14.92 -3.49 -0.09
N LEU A 501 -15.81 -2.68 0.50
CA LEU A 501 -17.22 -3.05 0.66
C LEU A 501 -17.92 -3.07 -0.70
N ASP A 502 -17.68 -2.07 -1.56
CA ASP A 502 -18.19 -2.06 -2.94
C ASP A 502 -17.74 -3.33 -3.68
N GLU A 503 -16.44 -3.68 -3.61
CA GLU A 503 -15.86 -4.87 -4.27
C GLU A 503 -16.53 -6.17 -3.80
N LEU A 504 -16.84 -6.28 -2.50
CA LEU A 504 -17.54 -7.43 -1.93
C LEU A 504 -19.01 -7.48 -2.39
N VAL A 505 -19.71 -6.34 -2.31
CA VAL A 505 -21.13 -6.23 -2.65
C VAL A 505 -21.39 -6.51 -4.13
N ASP A 506 -20.48 -6.10 -5.01
CA ASP A 506 -20.58 -6.35 -6.45
C ASP A 506 -20.54 -7.86 -6.81
N ARG A 507 -20.11 -8.72 -5.87
CA ARG A 507 -20.10 -10.18 -6.02
C ARG A 507 -21.34 -10.86 -5.42
N TRP A 508 -22.22 -10.13 -4.74
CA TRP A 508 -23.41 -10.70 -4.12
C TRP A 508 -24.58 -10.78 -5.10
N THR A 509 -25.40 -11.82 -4.95
CA THR A 509 -26.69 -11.87 -5.66
C THR A 509 -27.71 -10.91 -5.01
N PRO A 510 -28.76 -10.50 -5.73
CA PRO A 510 -29.83 -9.67 -5.16
C PRO A 510 -30.48 -10.30 -3.91
N GLU A 511 -30.64 -11.61 -3.89
CA GLU A 511 -31.17 -12.35 -2.74
C GLU A 511 -30.22 -12.25 -1.54
N ALA A 512 -28.91 -12.35 -1.79
CA ALA A 512 -27.90 -12.24 -0.76
C ALA A 512 -27.88 -10.84 -0.12
N LEU A 513 -28.15 -9.79 -0.90
CA LEU A 513 -28.29 -8.42 -0.39
C LEU A 513 -29.51 -8.27 0.52
N ASP A 514 -30.64 -8.88 0.16
CA ASP A 514 -31.88 -8.84 0.95
C ASP A 514 -31.73 -9.61 2.27
N GLU A 515 -31.10 -10.79 2.23
CA GLU A 515 -30.78 -11.56 3.43
C GLU A 515 -29.90 -10.77 4.41
N VAL A 516 -28.87 -10.09 3.91
CA VAL A 516 -27.95 -9.33 4.77
C VAL A 516 -28.63 -8.09 5.37
N GLY A 517 -29.47 -7.40 4.58
CA GLY A 517 -30.21 -6.21 5.03
C GLY A 517 -31.28 -6.51 6.08
N LEU A 518 -31.80 -7.74 6.12
CA LEU A 518 -32.82 -8.18 7.08
C LEU A 518 -32.24 -8.69 8.40
N HIS A 519 -30.94 -9.01 8.48
CA HIS A 519 -30.37 -9.63 9.68
C HIS A 519 -30.05 -8.61 10.79
N TYR A 520 -30.64 -8.85 11.96
CA TYR A 520 -30.56 -8.02 13.18
C TYR A 520 -29.16 -7.46 13.48
N GLY A 521 -29.04 -6.13 13.47
CA GLY A 521 -27.89 -5.43 14.05
C GLY A 521 -26.88 -4.88 13.03
N THR A 522 -27.16 -4.94 11.73
CA THR A 522 -26.50 -4.04 10.77
C THR A 522 -26.85 -2.61 11.15
N SER A 523 -25.85 -1.74 11.27
CA SER A 523 -26.09 -0.33 11.55
C SER A 523 -27.09 0.23 10.54
N ALA A 524 -27.98 1.14 10.96
CA ALA A 524 -28.96 1.74 10.04
C ALA A 524 -28.27 2.37 8.80
N GLY A 525 -26.99 2.72 8.90
CA GLY A 525 -26.13 3.13 7.80
C GLY A 525 -25.88 2.03 6.77
N LEU A 526 -25.40 0.86 7.20
CA LEU A 526 -25.14 -0.27 6.30
C LEU A 526 -26.40 -0.72 5.55
N GLY A 527 -27.55 -0.79 6.24
CA GLY A 527 -28.82 -1.14 5.60
C GLY A 527 -29.22 -0.13 4.50
N ARG A 528 -29.05 1.18 4.76
CA ARG A 528 -29.31 2.22 3.74
C ARG A 528 -28.33 2.15 2.57
N TYR A 529 -27.05 1.86 2.83
CA TYR A 529 -26.04 1.72 1.81
C TYR A 529 -26.34 0.52 0.88
N LEU A 530 -26.67 -0.65 1.44
CA LEU A 530 -27.04 -1.82 0.65
C LEU A 530 -28.33 -1.60 -0.14
N ALA A 531 -29.33 -0.93 0.45
CA ALA A 531 -30.55 -0.53 -0.25
C ALA A 531 -30.33 0.52 -1.35
N ALA A 532 -29.27 1.33 -1.25
CA ALA A 532 -28.87 2.26 -2.30
C ALA A 532 -28.16 1.54 -3.44
N ARG A 533 -27.28 0.57 -3.15
CA ARG A 533 -26.56 -0.21 -4.17
C ARG A 533 -27.46 -1.18 -4.95
N ARG A 534 -28.56 -1.62 -4.34
CA ARG A 534 -29.60 -2.43 -5.00
C ARG A 534 -30.39 -1.64 -6.06
N ARG A 535 -30.57 -0.33 -5.85
CA ARG A 535 -31.32 0.56 -6.75
C ARG A 535 -30.43 1.00 -7.90
#